data_AF-A0A7S1X0B9-F1
#
_entry.id   AF-A0A7S1X0B9-F1
#
_cell.length_a   1.000
_cell.length_b   1.000
_cell.length_c   1.000
_cell.angle_alpha   90.00
_cell.angle_beta   90.00
_cell.angle_gamma   90.00
#
_symmetry.space_group_name_H-M   'P 1'
#
loop_
_entity.id
_entity.type
_entity.pdbx_description
1 polymer ?
#
loop_
_entity_poly.entity_id
_entity_poly.type
_entity_poly.pdbx_seq_one_letter_code
_entity_poly.pdbx_strand_id
1 'polypeptide(L)'
;SLSDAVERGDLARIETLLQAGCSPEDGSNGKLPPLCLAAAQGSSDIVAALLRAGACLDARTSEEGNAGQTALHVACWNLQASTVRQLLLAGGGADALDE
;
A
#
# COMPACT_ATOMS: atom_id res chain seq x y z
N SER A 1 -12.80 -6.68 -6.10
CA SER A 1 -12.38 -6.36 -4.72
C SER A 1 -11.55 -5.08 -4.74
N LEU A 2 -11.18 -4.52 -3.58
CA LEU A 2 -10.21 -3.42 -3.52
C LEU A 2 -8.88 -3.84 -4.16
N SER A 3 -8.43 -5.06 -3.87
CA SER A 3 -7.24 -5.68 -4.47
C SER A 3 -7.27 -5.78 -5.99
N ASP A 4 -8.39 -6.18 -6.62
CA ASP A 4 -8.48 -6.21 -8.09
C ASP A 4 -8.34 -4.81 -8.70
N ALA A 5 -8.85 -3.79 -8.00
CA ALA A 5 -8.74 -2.40 -8.46
C ALA A 5 -7.30 -1.90 -8.33
N VAL A 6 -6.61 -2.26 -7.24
CA VAL A 6 -5.17 -2.02 -7.05
C VAL A 6 -4.35 -2.75 -8.13
N GLU A 7 -4.65 -4.03 -8.40
CA GLU A 7 -3.94 -4.82 -9.40
C GLU A 7 -4.00 -4.18 -10.79
N ARG A 8 -5.16 -3.62 -11.14
CA ARG A 8 -5.42 -2.95 -12.42
C ARG A 8 -4.92 -1.50 -12.48
N GLY A 9 -4.45 -0.94 -11.37
CA GLY A 9 -4.06 0.46 -11.30
C GLY A 9 -5.22 1.46 -11.36
N ASP A 10 -6.46 1.01 -11.07
CA ASP A 10 -7.68 1.81 -11.24
C ASP A 10 -7.92 2.73 -10.03
N LEU A 11 -7.18 3.84 -9.98
CA LEU A 11 -7.22 4.81 -8.87
C LEU A 11 -8.64 5.33 -8.59
N ALA A 12 -9.42 5.64 -9.62
CA ALA A 12 -10.77 6.17 -9.45
C ALA A 12 -11.69 5.15 -8.76
N ARG A 13 -11.59 3.88 -9.15
CA ARG A 13 -12.35 2.81 -8.50
C ARG A 13 -11.87 2.55 -7.07
N ILE A 14 -10.57 2.64 -6.81
CA ILE A 14 -10.00 2.52 -5.46
C ILE A 14 -10.54 3.62 -4.55
N GLU A 15 -10.49 4.88 -4.98
CA GLU A 15 -11.01 6.01 -4.19
C GLU A 15 -12.52 5.87 -3.92
N THR A 16 -13.30 5.45 -4.92
CA THR A 16 -14.73 5.19 -4.75
C THR A 16 -15.00 4.11 -3.71
N LEU A 17 -14.24 3.00 -3.73
CA LEU A 17 -14.40 1.91 -2.76
C LEU A 17 -14.02 2.35 -1.35
N LEU A 18 -12.91 3.08 -1.19
CA LEU A 18 -12.47 3.60 0.12
C LEU A 18 -13.49 4.62 0.67
N GLN A 19 -14.03 5.50 -0.17
CA GLN A 19 -15.10 6.44 0.22
C GLN A 19 -16.40 5.75 0.61
N ALA A 20 -16.70 4.59 0.01
CA ALA A 20 -17.85 3.77 0.37
C ALA A 20 -17.67 3.00 1.71
N GLY A 21 -16.54 3.18 2.40
CA GLY A 21 -16.24 2.54 3.67
C GLY A 21 -15.61 1.15 3.55
N CYS A 22 -15.10 0.78 2.37
CA CYS A 22 -14.28 -0.42 2.22
C CYS A 22 -13.01 -0.28 3.06
N SER A 23 -12.63 -1.32 3.79
CA SER A 23 -11.38 -1.27 4.55
C SER A 23 -10.20 -1.22 3.58
N PRO A 24 -9.20 -0.35 3.78
CA PRO A 24 -7.97 -0.36 2.99
C PRO A 24 -7.15 -1.64 3.18
N GLU A 25 -7.50 -2.48 4.15
CA GLU A 25 -6.88 -3.78 4.42
C GLU A 25 -7.58 -4.96 3.75
N ASP A 26 -8.75 -4.73 3.11
CA ASP A 26 -9.51 -5.77 2.40
C ASP A 26 -8.81 -6.21 1.10
N GLY A 27 -7.70 -6.94 1.28
CA GLY A 27 -6.90 -7.57 0.24
C GLY A 27 -7.46 -8.91 -0.21
N SER A 28 -6.98 -9.42 -1.36
CA SER A 28 -7.46 -10.69 -1.90
C SER A 28 -6.97 -11.83 -0.99
N ASN A 29 -7.92 -12.66 -0.54
CA ASN A 29 -7.70 -13.85 0.28
C ASN A 29 -6.92 -13.65 1.60
N GLY A 30 -6.78 -12.42 2.10
CA GLY A 30 -6.09 -12.12 3.37
C GLY A 30 -4.58 -12.42 3.38
N LYS A 31 -3.99 -12.81 2.24
CA LYS A 31 -2.56 -13.15 2.14
C LYS A 31 -1.69 -11.98 1.69
N LEU A 32 -2.24 -11.06 0.89
CA LEU A 32 -1.49 -9.92 0.37
C LEU A 32 -2.22 -8.60 0.71
N PRO A 33 -1.66 -7.76 1.62
CA PRO A 33 -2.20 -6.44 1.90
C PRO A 33 -2.23 -5.57 0.63
N PRO A 34 -3.31 -4.80 0.37
CA PRO A 34 -3.40 -3.92 -0.79
C PRO A 34 -2.23 -2.93 -0.90
N LEU A 35 -1.71 -2.44 0.24
CA LEU A 35 -0.56 -1.56 0.29
C LEU A 35 0.73 -2.24 -0.23
N CYS A 36 0.93 -3.53 0.08
CA CYS A 36 2.07 -4.30 -0.43
C CYS A 36 1.97 -4.52 -1.94
N LEU A 37 0.76 -4.77 -2.46
CA LEU A 37 0.52 -4.91 -3.89
C LEU A 37 0.80 -3.60 -4.64
N ALA A 38 0.27 -2.47 -4.17
CA ALA A 38 0.54 -1.15 -4.76
C ALA A 38 2.03 -0.80 -4.71
N ALA A 39 2.70 -1.15 -3.61
CA ALA A 39 4.14 -0.99 -3.45
C ALA A 39 4.95 -1.82 -4.44
N ALA A 40 4.54 -3.08 -4.69
CA ALA A 40 5.17 -3.96 -5.67
C ALA A 40 5.15 -3.38 -7.09
N GLN A 41 4.05 -2.73 -7.45
CA GLN A 41 3.84 -2.13 -8.77
C GLN A 41 4.53 -0.78 -8.96
N GLY A 42 4.98 -0.13 -7.88
CA GLY A 42 5.49 1.24 -7.96
C GLY A 42 4.40 2.31 -8.09
N SER A 43 3.14 1.94 -7.83
CA SER A 43 1.97 2.80 -7.99
C SER A 43 1.85 3.81 -6.84
N SER A 44 2.73 4.81 -6.84
CA SER A 44 2.82 5.83 -5.78
C SER A 44 1.49 6.55 -5.48
N ASP A 45 0.69 6.85 -6.49
CA ASP A 45 -0.63 7.47 -6.32
C ASP A 45 -1.61 6.56 -5.54
N ILE A 46 -1.57 5.26 -5.82
CA ILE A 46 -2.41 4.26 -5.15
C ILE A 46 -1.91 4.05 -3.72
N VAL A 47 -0.60 4.01 -3.51
CA VAL A 47 -0.01 3.99 -2.16
C VAL A 47 -0.47 5.20 -1.36
N ALA A 48 -0.53 6.38 -1.97
CA ALA A 48 -0.99 7.60 -1.30
C ALA A 48 -2.48 7.49 -0.92
N ALA A 49 -3.32 7.00 -1.83
CA ALA A 49 -4.74 6.81 -1.57
C ALA A 49 -4.99 5.81 -0.42
N LEU A 50 -4.30 4.67 -0.42
CA LEU A 50 -4.41 3.66 0.63
C LEU A 50 -3.93 4.18 1.99
N LEU A 51 -2.79 4.89 2.02
CA LEU A 51 -2.28 5.51 3.26
C LEU A 51 -3.24 6.58 3.81
N ARG A 52 -3.81 7.43 2.94
CA ARG A 52 -4.82 8.43 3.35
C ARG A 52 -6.08 7.78 3.93
N ALA A 53 -6.43 6.59 3.43
CA ALA A 53 -7.55 5.81 3.96
C ALA A 53 -7.21 5.03 5.25
N GLY A 54 -5.98 5.14 5.77
CA GLY A 54 -5.57 4.50 7.02
C GLY A 54 -5.04 3.08 6.86
N ALA A 55 -4.54 2.70 5.68
CA ALA A 55 -3.85 1.42 5.51
C ALA A 55 -2.68 1.28 6.50
N CYS A 56 -2.54 0.11 7.13
CA CYS A 56 -1.42 -0.15 8.03
C CYS A 56 -0.11 -0.23 7.25
N LEU A 57 0.82 0.69 7.53
CA LEU A 57 2.14 0.74 6.88
C LEU A 57 2.95 -0.53 7.13
N ASP A 58 2.82 -1.09 8.33
CA ASP A 58 3.53 -2.28 8.80
C ASP A 58 2.76 -3.58 8.55
N ALA A 59 1.68 -3.53 7.75
CA ALA A 59 0.98 -4.71 7.30
C ALA A 59 1.96 -5.65 6.59
N ARG A 60 1.95 -6.93 6.98
CA ARG A 60 2.83 -7.95 6.43
C ARG A 60 2.07 -8.88 5.51
N THR A 61 2.71 -9.27 4.42
CA THR A 61 2.24 -10.40 3.61
C THR A 61 2.19 -11.67 4.45
N SER A 62 1.22 -12.52 4.17
CA SER A 62 1.13 -13.86 4.75
C SER A 62 1.61 -14.86 3.70
N GLU A 63 2.90 -15.19 3.80
CA GLU A 63 3.59 -16.16 2.95
C GLU A 63 3.94 -17.38 3.84
N GLU A 64 3.46 -18.56 3.47
CA GLU A 64 3.73 -19.78 4.24
C GLU A 64 5.24 -20.11 4.20
N GLY A 65 5.87 -20.17 5.37
CA GLY A 65 7.29 -20.54 5.49
C GLY A 65 8.29 -19.40 5.32
N ASN A 66 7.85 -18.13 5.25
CA ASN A 66 8.75 -16.98 5.22
C ASN A 66 8.33 -15.89 6.23
N ALA A 67 9.28 -15.03 6.60
CA ALA A 67 8.95 -13.81 7.33
C ALA A 67 8.15 -12.90 6.39
N GLY A 68 6.91 -12.57 6.78
CA GLY A 68 6.04 -11.70 5.98
C GLY A 68 6.70 -10.36 5.62
N GLN A 69 6.48 -9.90 4.38
CA GLN A 69 7.09 -8.68 3.86
C GLN A 69 6.15 -7.49 4.08
N THR A 70 6.71 -6.33 4.42
CA THR A 70 5.94 -5.06 4.45
C THR A 70 5.98 -4.37 3.08
N ALA A 71 5.13 -3.37 2.89
CA ALA A 71 5.13 -2.56 1.66
C ALA A 71 6.52 -1.98 1.33
N LEU A 72 7.29 -1.56 2.35
CA LEU A 72 8.64 -1.04 2.16
C LEU A 72 9.61 -2.12 1.66
N HIS A 73 9.56 -3.34 2.22
CA HIS A 73 10.39 -4.45 1.76
C HIS A 73 10.14 -4.75 0.28
N VAL A 74 8.87 -4.81 -0.12
CA VAL A 74 8.48 -5.14 -1.49
C VAL A 74 8.86 -4.00 -2.46
N ALA A 75 8.65 -2.73 -2.08
CA ALA A 75 9.07 -1.59 -2.88
C ALA A 75 10.58 -1.55 -3.11
N CYS A 76 11.38 -1.85 -2.07
CA CYS A 76 12.84 -1.95 -2.18
C CYS A 76 13.27 -3.09 -3.11
N TRP A 77 12.67 -4.27 -2.96
CA TRP A 77 12.98 -5.44 -3.81
C TRP A 77 12.72 -5.14 -5.30
N ASN A 78 11.62 -4.45 -5.59
CA ASN A 78 11.22 -4.11 -6.95
C ASN A 78 11.79 -2.78 -7.47
N LEU A 79 12.75 -2.17 -6.75
CA LEU A 79 13.43 -0.93 -7.14
C LEU A 79 12.49 0.28 -7.37
N GLN A 80 11.39 0.34 -6.62
CA GLN A 80 10.36 1.36 -6.77
C GLN A 80 10.70 2.63 -6.00
N ALA A 81 11.69 3.39 -6.48
CA ALA A 81 12.29 4.52 -5.75
C ALA A 81 11.27 5.56 -5.25
N SER A 82 10.30 5.97 -6.09
CA SER A 82 9.26 6.93 -5.71
C SER A 82 8.40 6.41 -4.56
N THR A 83 8.02 5.13 -4.64
CA THR A 83 7.21 4.46 -3.63
C THR A 83 7.98 4.22 -2.34
N VAL A 84 9.26 3.85 -2.42
CA VAL A 84 10.16 3.75 -1.25
C VAL A 84 10.22 5.08 -0.53
N ARG A 85 10.46 6.19 -1.26
CA ARG A 85 10.50 7.53 -0.67
C ARG A 85 9.18 7.86 0.04
N GLN A 86 8.05 7.57 -0.60
CA GLN A 86 6.74 7.87 -0.05
C GLN A 86 6.42 7.03 1.21
N LEU A 87 6.76 5.74 1.20
CA LEU A 87 6.58 4.87 2.36
C LEU A 87 7.49 5.26 3.53
N LEU A 88 8.73 5.70 3.25
CA LEU A 88 9.64 6.24 4.28
C LEU A 88 9.11 7.54 4.89
N LEU A 89 8.57 8.45 4.07
CA LEU A 89 7.92 9.67 4.56
C LEU A 89 6.71 9.36 5.43
N ALA A 90 5.92 8.35 5.05
CA ALA A 90 4.75 7.94 5.83
C ALA A 90 5.14 7.26 7.16
N GLY A 91 6.22 6.47 7.19
CA GLY A 91 6.71 5.78 8.40
C GLY A 91 7.59 6.62 9.32
N GLY A 92 8.18 7.70 8.81
CA GLY A 92 9.02 8.62 9.58
C GLY A 92 8.26 9.54 10.54
N GLY A 93 6.93 9.52 10.52
CA GLY A 93 6.10 10.48 11.24
C GLY A 93 6.05 11.82 10.50
N ALA A 94 4.87 12.43 10.54
CA ALA A 94 4.56 13.74 9.97
C ALA A 94 5.29 14.88 10.70
N ASP A 95 6.62 14.92 10.62
CA ASP A 95 7.46 15.96 11.25
C ASP A 95 8.51 16.56 10.29
N ALA A 96 8.32 16.38 8.98
CA ALA A 96 9.32 16.79 7.97
C ALA A 96 8.86 17.88 6.98
N LEU A 97 7.62 18.35 7.02
CA LEU A 97 7.16 19.45 6.13
C LEU A 97 6.05 20.28 6.81
N ASP A 98 6.44 21.04 7.82
CA ASP A 98 5.76 22.29 8.20
C ASP A 98 6.85 23.38 8.26
N GLU A 99 7.36 23.80 7.09
CA GLU A 99 8.10 25.06 6.86
C GLU A 99 7.86 25.57 5.42
#